data_AF-A0A416ZL40-F1
#
_entry.id   AF-A0A416ZL40-F1
#
_cell.length_a   1.000
_cell.length_b   1.000
_cell.length_c   1.000
_cell.angle_alpha   90.00
_cell.angle_beta   90.00
_cell.angle_gamma   90.00
#
_symmetry.space_group_name_H-M   'P 1'
#
loop_
_entity.id
_entity.type
_entity.pdbx_description
1 polymer ?
#
loop_
_entity_poly.entity_id
_entity_poly.type
_entity_poly.pdbx_seq_one_letter_code
_entity_poly.pdbx_strand_id
1 'polypeptide(L)'
;MSNKLKKKPSTRLSPETMTAAEVSGITGVKLEILRKWVDRMQRNLSEAYQKEAQEKLLKAEDCISAANVVCSALAIYETWGYKKALDRYMDNYTAAVRKMNSVGLAKMYEELHEKTGATLEFEDMDLAKEFGFGGAEE
;
A
#
# COMPACT_ATOMS: atom_id res chain seq x y z
N MET A 1 -29.01 61.21 -9.54
CA MET A 1 -28.90 59.87 -10.15
C MET A 1 -27.44 59.44 -10.10
N SER A 2 -27.10 58.43 -9.29
CA SER A 2 -25.72 57.92 -9.21
C SER A 2 -25.75 56.43 -9.45
N ASN A 3 -25.45 56.01 -10.68
CA ASN A 3 -25.27 54.60 -11.04
C ASN A 3 -23.96 54.11 -10.40
N LYS A 4 -24.05 53.47 -9.23
CA LYS A 4 -22.93 52.68 -8.69
C LYS A 4 -22.88 51.36 -9.45
N LEU A 5 -22.06 51.31 -10.49
CA LEU A 5 -21.59 50.05 -11.08
C LEU A 5 -20.92 49.24 -9.96
N LYS A 6 -21.64 48.23 -9.45
CA LYS A 6 -21.06 47.23 -8.54
C LYS A 6 -19.97 46.50 -9.33
N LYS A 7 -18.69 46.81 -9.08
CA LYS A 7 -17.57 45.99 -9.54
C LYS A 7 -17.80 44.57 -9.02
N LYS A 8 -18.02 43.61 -9.91
CA LYS A 8 -17.99 42.18 -9.56
C LYS A 8 -16.63 41.89 -8.93
N PRO A 9 -16.57 41.14 -7.81
CA PRO A 9 -15.29 40.74 -7.26
C PRO A 9 -14.53 39.96 -8.33
N SER A 10 -13.29 40.34 -8.59
CA SER A 10 -12.39 39.55 -9.42
C SER A 10 -12.05 38.30 -8.61
N THR A 11 -12.82 37.23 -8.83
CA THR A 11 -12.43 35.90 -8.40
C THR A 11 -11.15 35.60 -9.16
N ARG A 12 -10.00 35.72 -8.50
CA ARG A 12 -8.74 35.26 -9.09
C ARG A 12 -8.89 33.76 -9.26
N LEU A 13 -9.03 33.34 -10.51
CA LEU A 13 -9.07 31.93 -10.87
C LEU A 13 -7.69 31.34 -10.53
N SER A 14 -7.63 30.49 -9.50
CA SER A 14 -6.42 29.73 -9.17
C SER A 14 -6.46 28.42 -9.96
N PRO A 15 -5.37 28.03 -10.67
CA PRO A 15 -5.29 26.77 -11.40
C PRO A 15 -5.71 25.53 -10.59
N GLU A 16 -5.54 25.58 -9.26
CA GLU A 16 -5.86 24.49 -8.32
C GLU A 16 -7.36 24.35 -8.02
N THR A 17 -8.14 25.39 -8.30
CA THR A 17 -9.57 25.48 -7.93
C THR A 17 -10.49 25.66 -9.14
N MET A 18 -9.91 25.83 -10.33
CA MET A 18 -10.66 26.08 -11.55
C MET A 18 -11.42 24.84 -12.00
N THR A 19 -12.69 25.04 -12.35
CA THR A 19 -13.50 24.03 -13.00
C THR A 19 -13.19 23.94 -14.49
N ALA A 20 -13.44 22.77 -15.09
CA ALA A 20 -13.31 22.59 -16.54
C ALA A 20 -14.20 23.57 -17.34
N ALA A 21 -15.33 24.02 -16.77
CA ALA A 21 -16.21 25.01 -17.38
C ALA A 21 -15.58 26.41 -17.44
N GLU A 22 -14.91 26.84 -16.37
CA GLU A 22 -14.19 28.11 -16.34
C GLU A 22 -12.99 28.08 -17.29
N VAL A 23 -12.25 26.98 -17.33
CA VAL A 23 -11.15 26.79 -18.29
C VAL A 23 -11.68 26.81 -19.73
N SER A 24 -12.80 26.15 -20.00
CA SER A 24 -13.46 26.17 -21.32
C SER A 24 -13.82 27.60 -21.75
N GLY A 25 -14.42 28.38 -20.84
CA GLY A 25 -14.80 29.77 -21.10
C GLY A 25 -13.62 30.70 -21.40
N ILE A 26 -12.44 30.44 -20.84
CA ILE A 26 -11.23 31.26 -21.03
C ILE A 26 -10.46 30.84 -22.28
N THR A 27 -10.32 29.53 -22.50
CA THR A 27 -9.47 28.97 -23.55
C THR A 27 -10.20 28.78 -24.88
N GLY A 28 -11.53 28.79 -24.88
CA GLY A 28 -12.36 28.48 -26.05
C GLY A 28 -12.39 26.99 -26.42
N VAL A 29 -11.69 26.12 -25.67
CA VAL A 29 -11.74 24.67 -25.88
C VAL A 29 -13.11 24.14 -25.44
N LYS A 30 -13.69 23.22 -26.22
CA LYS A 30 -14.99 22.61 -25.88
C LYS A 30 -14.92 21.91 -24.52
N LEU A 31 -15.88 22.20 -23.64
CA LEU A 31 -15.97 21.63 -22.29
C LEU A 31 -15.88 20.11 -22.25
N GLU A 32 -16.50 19.41 -23.20
CA GLU A 32 -16.46 17.95 -23.25
C GLU A 32 -15.04 17.40 -23.49
N ILE A 33 -14.24 18.08 -24.32
CA ILE A 33 -12.84 17.71 -24.58
C ILE A 33 -12.02 17.89 -23.31
N LEU A 34 -12.22 19.02 -22.60
CA LEU A 34 -11.53 19.30 -21.34
C LEU A 34 -11.88 18.26 -20.27
N ARG A 35 -13.16 17.88 -20.14
CA ARG A 35 -13.58 16.83 -19.19
C ARG A 35 -12.89 15.50 -19.49
N LYS A 36 -12.97 15.03 -20.74
CA LYS A 36 -12.30 13.78 -21.15
C LYS A 36 -10.79 13.81 -20.92
N TRP A 37 -10.16 14.96 -21.10
CA TRP A 37 -8.73 15.14 -20.84
C TRP A 37 -8.40 15.09 -19.35
N VAL A 38 -9.16 15.79 -18.49
CA VAL A 38 -9.01 15.75 -17.02
C VAL A 38 -9.21 14.32 -16.51
N ASP A 39 -10.28 13.64 -16.93
CA ASP A 39 -10.58 12.26 -16.51
C ASP A 39 -9.46 11.29 -16.92
N ARG A 40 -8.84 11.50 -18.09
CA ARG A 40 -7.69 10.71 -18.53
C ARG A 40 -6.47 10.99 -17.68
N MET A 41 -6.17 12.27 -17.41
CA MET A 41 -5.02 12.65 -16.59
C MET A 41 -5.13 12.14 -15.17
N GLN A 42 -6.32 12.21 -14.56
CA GLN A 42 -6.58 11.66 -13.22
C GLN A 42 -6.34 10.15 -13.18
N ARG A 43 -6.84 9.40 -14.17
CA ARG A 43 -6.57 7.96 -14.26
C ARG A 43 -5.08 7.66 -14.41
N ASN A 44 -4.40 8.34 -15.33
CA ASN A 44 -2.96 8.14 -15.53
C ASN A 44 -2.15 8.42 -14.25
N LEU A 45 -2.47 9.50 -13.54
CA LEU A 45 -1.82 9.83 -12.27
C LEU A 45 -2.14 8.79 -11.21
N SER A 46 -3.40 8.39 -11.08
CA SER A 46 -3.81 7.33 -10.13
C SER A 46 -3.08 6.02 -10.40
N GLU A 47 -3.02 5.57 -11.65
CA GLU A 47 -2.31 4.35 -12.05
C GLU A 47 -0.80 4.45 -11.76
N ALA A 48 -0.18 5.60 -12.05
CA ALA A 48 1.23 5.83 -11.76
C ALA A 48 1.53 5.78 -10.25
N TYR A 49 0.72 6.47 -9.43
CA TYR A 49 0.88 6.47 -7.98
C TYR A 49 0.62 5.10 -7.36
N GLN A 50 -0.41 4.37 -7.84
CA GLN A 50 -0.68 3.01 -7.39
C GLN A 50 0.48 2.08 -7.71
N LYS A 51 1.04 2.16 -8.91
CA LYS A 51 2.20 1.37 -9.30
C LYS A 51 3.41 1.69 -8.43
N GLU A 52 3.73 2.96 -8.22
CA GLU A 52 4.84 3.38 -7.37
C GLU A 52 4.66 2.91 -5.92
N ALA A 53 3.43 3.02 -5.38
CA ALA A 53 3.11 2.53 -4.05
C ALA A 53 3.28 1.01 -3.95
N GLN A 54 2.78 0.25 -4.92
CA GLN A 54 2.96 -1.21 -4.98
C GLN A 54 4.43 -1.61 -5.04
N GLU A 55 5.25 -0.93 -5.85
CA GLU A 55 6.69 -1.19 -5.93
C GLU A 55 7.40 -0.92 -4.59
N LYS A 56 6.99 0.12 -3.85
CA LYS A 56 7.53 0.41 -2.51
C LYS A 56 7.10 -0.63 -1.49
N LEU A 57 5.84 -1.05 -1.53
CA LEU A 57 5.30 -2.09 -0.64
C LEU A 57 6.01 -3.43 -0.86
N LEU A 58 6.23 -3.83 -2.11
CA LEU A 58 6.96 -5.06 -2.44
C LEU A 58 8.39 -5.03 -1.88
N LYS A 59 9.09 -3.90 -2.02
CA LYS A 59 10.43 -3.73 -1.44
C LYS A 59 10.41 -3.79 0.08
N ALA A 60 9.41 -3.20 0.71
CA ALA A 60 9.25 -3.25 2.17
C ALA A 60 9.00 -4.69 2.64
N GLU A 61 8.15 -5.43 1.95
CA GLU A 61 7.87 -6.85 2.21
C GLU A 61 9.14 -7.71 2.10
N ASP A 62 9.93 -7.51 1.04
CA ASP A 62 11.22 -8.20 0.87
C ASP A 62 12.19 -7.90 2.02
N CYS A 63 12.29 -6.63 2.42
CA CYS A 63 13.14 -6.21 3.54
C CYS A 63 12.70 -6.82 4.88
N ILE A 64 11.40 -6.79 5.18
CA ILE A 64 10.84 -7.37 6.42
C ILE A 64 11.04 -8.88 6.43
N SER A 65 10.80 -9.54 5.31
CA SER A 65 11.02 -10.99 5.16
C SER A 65 12.49 -11.35 5.41
N ALA A 66 13.42 -10.63 4.80
CA ALA A 66 14.85 -10.85 5.01
C ALA A 66 15.27 -10.59 6.48
N ALA A 67 14.78 -9.51 7.08
CA ALA A 67 15.05 -9.18 8.48
C ALA A 67 14.57 -10.29 9.43
N ASN A 68 13.34 -10.79 9.23
CA ASN A 68 12.77 -11.86 10.05
C ASN A 68 13.58 -13.17 9.95
N VAL A 69 14.04 -13.53 8.76
CA VAL A 69 14.91 -14.71 8.55
C VAL A 69 16.23 -14.53 9.29
N VAL A 70 16.88 -13.37 9.17
CA VAL A 70 18.16 -13.07 9.83
C VAL A 70 18.01 -13.08 11.35
N CYS A 71 16.98 -12.44 11.90
CA CYS A 71 16.71 -12.43 13.33
C CYS A 71 16.47 -13.86 13.86
N SER A 72 15.67 -14.67 13.14
CA SER A 72 15.41 -16.05 13.51
C SER A 72 16.67 -16.91 13.47
N ALA A 73 17.46 -16.77 12.40
CA ALA A 73 18.75 -17.44 12.25
C ALA A 73 19.72 -17.11 13.39
N LEU A 74 19.82 -15.83 13.75
CA LEU A 74 20.66 -15.38 14.86
C LEU A 74 20.15 -15.92 16.20
N ALA A 75 18.85 -15.87 16.46
CA ALA A 75 18.28 -16.41 17.70
C ALA A 75 18.55 -17.92 17.85
N ILE A 76 18.42 -18.70 16.76
CA ILE A 76 18.78 -20.13 16.75
C ILE A 76 20.26 -20.32 17.09
N TYR A 77 21.13 -19.52 16.46
CA TYR A 77 22.57 -19.60 16.70
C TYR A 77 22.93 -19.22 18.15
N GLU A 78 22.41 -18.13 18.68
CA GLU A 78 22.68 -17.67 20.05
C GLU A 78 22.14 -18.65 21.12
N THR A 79 21.01 -19.31 20.85
CA THR A 79 20.41 -20.25 21.81
C THR A 79 21.20 -21.56 21.92
N TRP A 80 21.76 -22.06 20.81
CA TRP A 80 22.34 -23.42 20.76
C TRP A 80 23.82 -23.48 20.33
N GLY A 81 24.39 -22.39 19.83
CA GLY A 81 25.75 -22.33 19.26
C GLY A 81 25.96 -23.22 18.02
N TYR A 82 24.92 -23.89 17.52
CA TYR A 82 25.05 -24.94 16.51
C TYR A 82 24.88 -24.40 15.09
N LYS A 83 26.02 -24.10 14.44
CA LYS A 83 26.08 -23.78 13.00
C LYS A 83 25.33 -24.81 12.13
N LYS A 84 25.43 -26.10 12.45
CA LYS A 84 24.75 -27.17 11.70
C LYS A 84 23.21 -27.08 11.77
N ALA A 85 22.67 -26.61 12.88
CA ALA A 85 21.23 -26.39 13.03
C ALA A 85 20.78 -25.20 12.17
N LEU A 86 21.58 -24.13 12.16
CA LEU A 86 21.36 -22.97 11.28
C LEU A 86 21.43 -23.34 9.80
N ASP A 87 22.45 -24.11 9.37
CA ASP A 87 22.58 -24.55 7.97
C ASP A 87 21.34 -25.36 7.55
N ARG A 88 20.89 -26.29 8.40
CA ARG A 88 19.66 -27.06 8.15
C ARG A 88 18.40 -26.19 8.12
N TYR A 89 18.31 -25.17 8.98
CA TYR A 89 17.20 -24.22 8.94
C TYR A 89 17.15 -23.50 7.58
N MET A 90 18.30 -22.98 7.12
CA MET A 90 18.39 -22.28 5.84
C MET A 90 18.07 -23.18 4.64
N ASP A 91 18.54 -24.42 4.64
CA ASP A 91 18.23 -25.41 3.59
C ASP A 91 16.73 -25.70 3.49
N ASN A 92 16.03 -25.74 4.63
CA ASN A 92 14.60 -26.04 4.69
C ASN A 92 13.70 -24.81 4.49
N TYR A 93 14.22 -23.59 4.68
CA TYR A 93 13.43 -22.36 4.61
C TYR A 93 12.69 -22.22 3.29
N THR A 94 13.38 -22.41 2.16
CA THR A 94 12.76 -22.32 0.82
C THR A 94 11.61 -23.31 0.65
N ALA A 95 11.76 -24.54 1.16
CA ALA A 95 10.71 -25.54 1.11
C ALA A 95 9.51 -25.15 2.00
N ALA A 96 9.77 -24.59 3.18
CA ALA A 96 8.74 -24.08 4.09
C ALA A 96 7.96 -22.92 3.44
N VAL A 97 8.63 -21.96 2.80
CA VAL A 97 7.97 -20.85 2.07
C VAL A 97 7.09 -21.38 0.95
N ARG A 98 7.58 -22.34 0.14
CA ARG A 98 6.78 -22.96 -0.93
C ARG A 98 5.53 -23.66 -0.39
N LYS A 99 5.66 -24.34 0.75
CA LYS A 99 4.52 -24.97 1.42
C LYS A 99 3.55 -23.90 1.93
N MET A 100 4.03 -22.86 2.62
CA MET A 100 3.20 -21.76 3.10
C MET A 100 2.38 -21.13 1.97
N ASN A 101 3.00 -20.88 0.82
CA ASN A 101 2.32 -20.29 -0.34
C ASN A 101 1.25 -21.21 -0.95
N SER A 102 1.34 -22.53 -0.75
CA SER A 102 0.35 -23.48 -1.28
C SER A 102 -0.80 -23.77 -0.34
N VAL A 103 -0.57 -23.75 0.98
CA VAL A 103 -1.60 -24.06 2.00
C VAL A 103 -2.13 -22.85 2.78
N GLY A 104 -1.42 -21.72 2.73
CA GLY A 104 -1.73 -20.49 3.48
C GLY A 104 -1.07 -20.41 4.87
N LEU A 105 -0.81 -19.18 5.33
CA LEU A 105 -0.13 -18.90 6.60
C LEU A 105 -0.90 -19.42 7.82
N ALA A 106 -2.20 -19.15 7.90
CA ALA A 106 -3.02 -19.54 9.07
C ALA A 106 -2.99 -21.06 9.31
N LYS A 107 -3.21 -21.85 8.25
CA LYS A 107 -3.17 -23.30 8.34
C LYS A 107 -1.77 -23.82 8.67
N MET A 108 -0.73 -23.22 8.11
CA MET A 108 0.64 -23.59 8.44
C MET A 108 1.01 -23.24 9.89
N TYR A 109 0.46 -22.15 10.44
CA TYR A 109 0.60 -21.79 11.85
C TYR A 109 -0.10 -22.81 12.75
N GLU A 110 -1.35 -23.18 12.46
CA GLU A 110 -2.07 -24.23 13.19
C GLU A 110 -1.28 -25.55 13.21
N GLU A 111 -0.82 -26.03 12.04
CA GLU A 111 0.00 -27.25 11.94
C GLU A 111 1.31 -27.17 12.75
N LEU A 112 1.93 -25.99 12.82
CA LEU A 112 3.16 -25.78 13.59
C LEU A 112 2.86 -25.77 15.09
N HIS A 113 1.80 -25.08 15.50
CA HIS A 113 1.38 -24.98 16.88
C HIS A 113 1.01 -26.36 17.45
N GLU A 114 0.22 -27.16 16.72
CA GLU A 114 -0.14 -28.52 17.13
C GLU A 114 1.08 -29.42 17.35
N LYS A 115 2.13 -29.25 16.55
CA LYS A 115 3.34 -30.11 16.61
C LYS A 115 4.34 -29.69 17.68
N THR A 116 4.43 -28.39 17.95
CA THR A 116 5.53 -27.83 18.73
C THR A 116 5.07 -27.16 20.02
N GLY A 117 3.78 -26.84 20.14
CA GLY A 117 3.23 -25.99 21.19
C GLY A 117 3.69 -24.52 21.10
N ALA A 118 4.48 -24.16 20.08
CA ALA A 118 4.98 -22.80 19.92
C ALA A 118 3.83 -21.86 19.58
N THR A 119 3.68 -20.80 20.36
CA THR A 119 2.71 -19.74 20.08
C THR A 119 3.47 -18.59 19.44
N LEU A 120 2.99 -18.12 18.30
CA LEU A 120 3.46 -16.88 17.71
C LEU A 120 2.51 -15.78 18.16
N GLU A 121 3.05 -14.77 18.82
CA GLU A 121 2.32 -13.53 19.05
C GLU A 121 2.36 -12.74 17.74
N PHE A 122 1.23 -12.71 17.05
CA PHE A 122 1.01 -11.75 15.98
C PHE A 122 0.41 -10.50 16.63
N GLU A 123 0.92 -9.31 16.30
CA GLU A 123 0.10 -8.12 16.47
C GLU A 123 -1.12 -8.30 15.56
N ASP A 124 -2.32 -8.19 16.13
CA ASP A 124 -3.58 -8.28 15.38
C ASP A 124 -3.62 -7.15 14.35
N MET A 125 -3.12 -7.43 13.15
CA MET A 125 -3.15 -6.50 12.03
C MET A 125 -4.52 -6.65 11.37
N ASP A 126 -5.47 -5.82 11.79
CA ASP A 126 -6.68 -5.60 11.01
C ASP A 126 -6.29 -4.86 9.72
N LEU A 127 -5.89 -5.63 8.72
CA LEU A 127 -5.46 -5.12 7.41
C LEU A 127 -6.57 -4.28 6.75
N ALA A 128 -7.85 -4.53 7.03
CA ALA A 128 -8.93 -3.70 6.50
C ALA A 128 -8.96 -2.32 7.16
N LYS A 129 -8.69 -2.25 8.48
CA LYS A 129 -8.59 -1.00 9.23
C LYS A 129 -7.30 -0.23 8.93
N GLU A 130 -6.15 -0.89 8.92
CA GLU A 130 -4.83 -0.28 8.66
C GLU A 130 -4.72 0.28 7.23
N PHE A 131 -5.32 -0.38 6.25
CA PHE A 131 -5.36 0.11 4.87
C PHE A 131 -6.59 0.99 4.56
N GLY A 132 -7.41 1.31 5.55
CA GLY A 132 -8.54 2.24 5.41
C GLY A 132 -9.70 1.73 4.53
N PHE A 133 -9.80 0.42 4.32
CA PHE A 133 -10.91 -0.22 3.59
C PHE A 133 -12.13 -0.48 4.47
N GLY A 134 -11.98 -0.42 5.81
CA GLY A 134 -13.08 -0.30 6.75
C GLY A 134 -13.64 1.11 6.71
N GLY A 135 -14.66 1.31 5.88
CA GLY A 135 -15.34 2.59 5.71
C GLY A 135 -15.77 3.20 7.05
N ALA A 136 -15.89 4.53 7.06
CA ALA A 136 -16.53 5.27 8.12
C ALA A 136 -17.81 4.56 8.56
N GLU A 137 -17.85 4.12 9.82
CA GLU A 137 -19.11 3.73 10.46
C GLU A 137 -19.99 4.98 10.54
N GLU A 138 -21.09 4.98 9.77
CA GLU A 138 -22.34 5.68 10.13
C GLU A 138 -23.19 4.78 11.03
#